data_AF-A0A7C5N6P6-F1
#
_entry.id   AF-A0A7C5N6P6-F1
#
_cell.length_a   1.000
_cell.length_b   1.000
_cell.length_c   1.000
_cell.angle_alpha   90.00
_cell.angle_beta   90.00
_cell.angle_gamma   90.00
#
_symmetry.space_group_name_H-M   'P 1'
#
loop_
_entity.id
_entity.type
_entity.pdbx_description
1 polymer ?
#
loop_
_entity_poly.entity_id
_entity_poly.type
_entity_poly.pdbx_seq_one_letter_code
_entity_poly.pdbx_strand_id
1 'polypeptide(L)' 'MSIKSDKWIRRMAEEHGMIEPFEPGQMRESHYGRMISYGTSSYGYDVRCADEFKIFTNINSAVVDPKNFDDS' A
#
# COMPACT_ATOMS: atom_id res chain seq x y z
N MET A 1 -10.71 -20.01 -0.59
CA MET A 1 -10.62 -18.75 -1.36
C MET A 1 -9.47 -18.88 -2.34
N SER A 2 -9.64 -18.44 -3.59
CA SER A 2 -8.56 -18.40 -4.59
C SER A 2 -7.99 -16.98 -4.72
N ILE A 3 -6.74 -16.87 -5.15
CA ILE A 3 -6.16 -15.58 -5.56
C ILE A 3 -6.93 -15.05 -6.78
N LYS A 4 -7.15 -13.73 -6.83
CA LYS A 4 -7.89 -13.05 -7.90
C LYS A 4 -6.91 -12.45 -8.91
N SER A 5 -7.28 -12.49 -10.19
CA SER A 5 -6.47 -11.92 -11.27
C SER A 5 -6.64 -10.41 -11.40
N ASP A 6 -5.73 -9.78 -12.13
CA ASP A 6 -5.77 -8.40 -12.58
C ASP A 6 -7.16 -7.93 -13.08
N LYS A 7 -7.82 -8.73 -13.93
CA LYS A 7 -9.16 -8.43 -14.48
C LYS A 7 -10.21 -8.29 -13.38
N TRP A 8 -10.16 -9.16 -12.37
CA TRP A 8 -11.07 -9.08 -11.24
C TRP A 8 -10.75 -7.85 -10.38
N ILE A 9 -9.46 -7.57 -10.14
CA ILE A 9 -9.02 -6.40 -9.35
C ILE A 9 -9.49 -5.09 -10.00
N ARG A 10 -9.26 -4.93 -11.32
CA ARG A 10 -9.71 -3.76 -12.09
C ARG A 10 -11.21 -3.55 -11.98
N ARG A 11 -12.00 -4.60 -12.23
CA ARG A 11 -13.47 -4.53 -12.13
C ARG A 11 -13.92 -4.08 -10.74
N MET A 12 -13.33 -4.64 -9.68
CA MET A 12 -13.70 -4.29 -8.32
C MET A 12 -13.29 -2.86 -7.93
N ALA A 13 -12.15 -2.37 -8.43
CA ALA A 13 -11.74 -1.00 -8.22
C ALA A 13 -12.68 -0.02 -8.96
N GLU A 14 -12.98 -0.29 -10.24
CA GLU A 14 -13.79 0.59 -11.11
C GLU A 14 -15.28 0.58 -10.77
N GLU A 15 -15.88 -0.57 -10.50
CA GLU A 15 -17.33 -0.71 -10.28
C GLU A 15 -17.74 -0.56 -8.80
N HIS A 16 -16.81 -0.81 -7.87
CA HIS A 16 -17.12 -0.89 -6.43
C HIS A 16 -16.21 -0.04 -5.54
N GLY A 17 -15.26 0.74 -6.09
CA GLY A 17 -14.38 1.59 -5.29
C GLY A 17 -13.48 0.80 -4.33
N MET A 18 -13.13 -0.45 -4.67
CA MET A 18 -12.35 -1.33 -3.78
C MET A 18 -10.95 -0.75 -3.45
N ILE A 19 -10.36 0.03 -4.36
CA ILE A 19 -9.05 0.66 -4.21
C ILE A 19 -9.18 2.10 -4.73
N GLU A 20 -8.85 3.09 -3.89
CA GLU A 20 -8.87 4.49 -4.29
C GLU A 20 -7.69 5.25 -3.64
N PRO A 21 -6.88 5.98 -4.41
CA PRO A 21 -6.84 6.05 -5.89
C PRO A 21 -6.31 4.75 -6.54
N PHE A 22 -6.77 4.45 -7.77
CA PHE A 22 -6.48 3.19 -8.49
C PHE A 22 -5.62 3.39 -9.75
N GLU A 23 -4.61 2.54 -9.95
CA GLU A 23 -3.84 2.43 -11.18
C GLU A 23 -4.05 1.06 -11.88
N PRO A 24 -4.65 1.02 -13.09
CA PRO A 24 -4.96 -0.23 -13.77
C PRO A 24 -3.74 -0.96 -14.31
N GLY A 25 -2.56 -0.33 -14.33
CA GLY A 25 -1.31 -0.90 -14.83
C GLY A 25 -0.13 -0.65 -13.89
N GLN A 26 1.03 -1.19 -14.28
CA GLN A 26 2.28 -1.00 -13.55
C GLN A 26 2.92 0.34 -13.90
N MET A 27 2.98 1.23 -12.93
CA MET A 27 3.68 2.51 -13.02
C MET A 27 5.14 2.31 -12.63
N ARG A 28 6.08 2.73 -13.48
CA ARG A 28 7.54 2.52 -13.29
C ARG A 28 8.37 3.79 -13.39
N GLU A 29 7.76 4.86 -13.88
CA GLU A 29 8.39 6.14 -14.15
C GLU A 29 7.53 7.26 -13.59
N SER A 30 8.21 8.31 -13.12
CA SER A 30 7.63 9.55 -12.63
C SER A 30 8.35 10.73 -13.28
N HIS A 31 7.90 11.95 -12.99
CA HIS A 31 8.60 13.17 -13.40
C HIS A 31 10.02 13.29 -12.82
N TYR A 32 10.34 12.58 -11.74
CA TYR A 32 11.69 12.51 -11.18
C TYR A 32 12.55 11.37 -11.76
N GLY A 33 12.03 10.62 -12.73
CA GLY A 33 12.69 9.47 -13.34
C GLY A 33 12.12 8.13 -12.87
N ARG A 34 12.94 7.08 -12.99
CA ARG A 34 12.55 5.70 -12.64
C ARG A 34 12.27 5.58 -11.14
N MET A 35 11.24 4.81 -10.79
CA MET A 35 10.80 4.59 -9.41
C MET A 35 10.54 3.11 -9.12
N ILE A 36 10.39 2.75 -7.84
CA ILE A 36 9.84 1.45 -7.44
C ILE A 36 8.41 1.37 -7.95
N SER A 37 8.08 0.28 -8.64
CA SER A 37 6.81 0.18 -9.35
C SER A 37 5.62 -0.05 -8.42
N TYR A 38 4.45 0.39 -8.87
CA TYR A 38 3.19 0.21 -8.15
C TYR A 38 2.02 0.04 -9.14
N GLY A 39 0.84 -0.31 -8.62
CA GLY A 39 -0.39 -0.51 -9.39
C GLY A 39 -0.70 -1.98 -9.67
N THR A 40 -1.61 -2.24 -10.61
CA THR A 40 -2.14 -3.60 -10.85
C THR A 40 -1.07 -4.53 -11.44
N SER A 41 -0.91 -5.71 -10.82
CA SER A 41 -0.09 -6.83 -11.27
C SER A 41 -0.96 -8.04 -11.62
N SER A 42 -0.40 -9.09 -12.23
CA SER A 42 -1.18 -10.20 -12.80
C SER A 42 -2.17 -10.87 -11.83
N TYR A 43 -1.79 -10.95 -10.55
CA TYR A 43 -2.59 -11.57 -9.49
C TYR A 43 -2.51 -10.79 -8.16
N GLY A 44 -2.35 -9.47 -8.26
CA GLY A 44 -2.17 -8.62 -7.09
C GLY A 44 -2.18 -7.13 -7.43
N TYR A 45 -2.04 -6.31 -6.41
CA TYR A 45 -1.95 -4.86 -6.55
C TYR A 45 -0.82 -4.34 -5.66
N ASP A 46 0.14 -3.67 -6.28
CA ASP A 46 1.29 -3.11 -5.58
C ASP A 46 0.90 -1.74 -5.01
N VAL A 47 0.83 -1.62 -3.68
CA VAL A 47 0.46 -0.39 -2.98
C VAL A 47 1.62 0.59 -2.86
N ARG A 48 1.30 1.87 -2.64
CA ARG A 48 2.29 2.93 -2.34
C ARG A 48 2.34 3.22 -0.85
N CYS A 49 3.51 3.65 -0.38
CA CYS A 49 3.67 4.24 0.95
C CYS A 49 3.41 5.75 0.86
N ALA A 50 2.69 6.30 1.83
CA ALA A 50 2.57 7.75 2.01
C ALA A 50 3.87 8.33 2.58
N ASP A 51 3.94 9.66 2.69
CA ASP A 51 5.09 10.39 3.23
C ASP A 51 5.04 10.60 4.75
N GLU A 52 4.01 10.06 5.42
CA GLU A 52 3.87 10.10 6.88
C GLU A 52 4.41 8.83 7.52
N PHE A 53 5.42 8.97 8.37
CA PHE A 53 6.11 7.86 9.03
C PHE A 53 6.13 8.05 10.55
N LYS A 54 5.86 6.96 11.29
CA LYS A 54 6.12 6.86 12.72
C LYS A 54 7.42 6.06 12.92
N ILE A 55 8.46 6.73 13.41
CA ILE A 55 9.77 6.11 13.70
C ILE A 55 9.80 5.72 15.17
N PHE A 56 9.96 4.43 15.45
CA PHE A 56 10.06 3.93 16.82
C PHE A 56 11.34 4.45 17.50
N THR A 57 11.20 4.96 18.73
CA THR A 57 12.34 5.36 19.56
C THR A 57 12.22 4.73 20.96
N ASN A 58 13.34 4.31 21.54
CA ASN A 58 13.39 3.70 22.87
C ASN A 58 13.98 4.62 23.94
N ILE A 59 13.99 5.93 23.70
CA ILE A 59 14.67 6.93 24.53
C ILE A 59 14.21 6.87 26.00
N ASN A 60 12.96 6.47 26.25
CA ASN A 60 12.38 6.34 27.59
C ASN A 60 12.39 4.90 28.16
N SER A 61 13.07 3.95 27.51
CA SER A 61 13.11 2.54 27.94
C SER A 61 11.71 1.93 28.16
N ALA A 62 10.76 2.29 27.31
CA ALA A 62 9.40 1.77 27.34
C ALA A 62 9.36 0.29 26.90
N VAL A 63 8.49 -0.49 27.53
CA VAL A 63 8.17 -1.86 27.09
C VAL A 63 7.12 -1.76 25.99
N VAL A 64 7.33 -2.48 24.88
CA VAL A 64 6.35 -2.55 23.79
C VAL A 64 5.20 -3.48 24.21
N ASP A 65 4.02 -2.92 24.46
CA ASP A 65 2.80 -3.67 24.72
C ASP A 65 1.80 -3.52 23.54
N PRO A 66 1.62 -4.55 22.70
CA PRO A 66 0.70 -4.48 21.57
C PRO A 66 -0.78 -4.28 21.96
N LYS A 67 -1.16 -4.54 23.23
CA LYS A 67 -2.52 -4.29 23.72
C LYS A 67 -2.72 -2.87 24.22
N ASN A 68 -1.63 -2.17 24.53
CA ASN A 68 -1.62 -0.80 25.02
C ASN A 68 -0.72 0.03 24.11
N PHE A 69 -1.19 0.27 22.88
CA PHE A 69 -0.44 1.07 21.92
C PHE A 69 -0.29 2.51 22.43
N ASP A 70 0.96 2.98 22.48
CA ASP A 70 1.29 4.33 22.90
C ASP A 70 1.35 5.24 21.67
N ASP A 71 0.45 6.22 21.60
CA ASP A 71 0.34 7.17 20.50
C ASP A 71 1.26 8.39 20.67
N SER A 72 2.00 8.48 21.79
CA SER A 72 2.85 9.63 22.13
C SER A 72 4.14 9.76 21.34
#